data_AF-A0A956BQD7-F1
#
_entry.id   AF-A0A956BQD7-F1
#
_cell.length_a   1.000
_cell.length_b   1.000
_cell.length_c   1.000
_cell.angle_alpha   90.00
_cell.angle_beta   90.00
_cell.angle_gamma   90.00
#
_symmetry.space_group_name_H-M   'P 1'
#
loop_
_entity.id
_entity.type
_entity.pdbx_description
1 polymer ?
#
loop_
_entity_poly.entity_id
_entity_poly.type
_entity_poly.pdbx_seq_one_letter_code
_entity_poly.pdbx_strand_id
1 'polypeptide(L)'
;MFYRDALYWTNRGTNVENEFPYGDGSVMKLSLTDGALTVLAEGGSPNAMCTDGDWLYWADDDRLRRVAVEGGDVEELGPGQGFAVAVDLFYLYYGQNGVRRVVQEGGGFDSIVGSEQVDHLRGLAVDDSYVYWTQYGDYDASFTGGVYRAPKDGGDAEPLFEGEPRPWGVTVVGDDLYWSRFGPDDATNAGQIVRAPKTGGPITVVAEGQGIVYEIAADDGGAIWGNYPFGPILELRGDTLVEIQAMETASDVAIRPDRVYWVVPYGEDGGRIMSAPRTP
;
A
#
# COMPACT_ATOMS: atom_id res chain seq x y z
N MET A 1 -6.06 -0.57 6.79
CA MET A 1 -5.48 0.61 7.49
C MET A 1 -6.21 0.96 8.80
N PHE A 2 -5.65 1.85 9.63
CA PHE A 2 -6.18 2.19 10.95
C PHE A 2 -6.37 3.70 11.15
N TYR A 3 -7.44 4.12 11.84
CA TYR A 3 -7.59 5.50 12.31
C TYR A 3 -8.43 5.60 13.60
N ARG A 4 -7.96 6.39 14.58
CA ARG A 4 -8.54 6.57 15.94
C ARG A 4 -8.67 5.30 16.77
N ASP A 5 -9.88 4.76 16.91
CA ASP A 5 -10.23 3.55 17.67
C ASP A 5 -10.88 2.51 16.74
N ALA A 6 -10.60 2.58 15.43
CA ALA A 6 -11.20 1.68 14.46
C ALA A 6 -10.22 1.22 13.37
N LEU A 7 -10.41 -0.02 12.93
CA LEU A 7 -9.74 -0.58 11.76
C LEU A 7 -10.63 -0.46 10.53
N TYR A 8 -10.02 -0.17 9.39
CA TYR A 8 -10.66 -0.08 8.09
C TYR A 8 -9.97 -0.98 7.07
N TRP A 9 -10.73 -1.69 6.25
CA TRP A 9 -10.18 -2.52 5.18
C TRP A 9 -11.12 -2.63 3.99
N THR A 10 -10.54 -2.93 2.84
CA THR A 10 -11.29 -3.32 1.64
C THR A 10 -11.49 -4.84 1.64
N ASN A 11 -12.66 -5.27 1.21
CA ASN A 11 -12.93 -6.63 0.81
C ASN A 11 -13.25 -6.59 -0.68
N ARG A 12 -12.44 -7.28 -1.49
CA ARG A 12 -12.56 -7.23 -2.94
C ARG A 12 -13.83 -7.92 -3.48
N GLY A 13 -14.54 -8.67 -2.65
CA GLY A 13 -15.75 -9.40 -3.05
C GLY A 13 -15.50 -10.89 -3.29
N THR A 14 -16.56 -11.64 -3.59
CA THR A 14 -16.48 -13.08 -3.77
C THR A 14 -16.17 -13.44 -5.22
N ASN A 15 -15.12 -14.26 -5.41
CA ASN A 15 -14.84 -14.88 -6.70
C ASN A 15 -15.71 -16.13 -6.90
N VAL A 16 -17.02 -15.97 -6.91
CA VAL A 16 -17.91 -17.03 -7.38
C VAL A 16 -17.99 -16.87 -8.90
N GLU A 17 -17.57 -17.89 -9.64
CA GLU A 17 -17.67 -18.00 -11.11
C GLU A 17 -16.61 -17.30 -11.99
N ASN A 18 -15.49 -16.77 -11.46
CA ASN A 18 -14.46 -16.06 -12.24
C ASN A 18 -15.00 -14.84 -13.03
N GLU A 19 -16.06 -14.21 -12.58
CA GLU A 19 -16.55 -12.97 -13.18
C GLU A 19 -15.72 -11.79 -12.67
N PHE A 20 -14.90 -11.23 -13.55
CA PHE A 20 -14.12 -10.01 -13.30
C PHE A 20 -14.79 -8.83 -14.04
N PRO A 21 -15.00 -7.66 -13.40
CA PRO A 21 -14.68 -7.32 -12.01
C PRO A 21 -15.72 -7.87 -11.00
N TYR A 22 -15.28 -8.07 -9.75
CA TYR A 22 -16.16 -8.51 -8.65
C TYR A 22 -17.15 -7.38 -8.31
N GLY A 23 -18.43 -7.72 -8.21
CA GLY A 23 -19.51 -6.73 -8.02
C GLY A 23 -19.92 -6.50 -6.57
N ASP A 24 -19.45 -7.33 -5.63
CA ASP A 24 -19.96 -7.48 -4.28
C ASP A 24 -18.91 -7.17 -3.18
N GLY A 25 -17.86 -6.44 -3.52
CA GLY A 25 -16.87 -5.96 -2.56
C GLY A 25 -17.45 -4.99 -1.53
N SER A 26 -16.66 -4.66 -0.51
CA SER A 26 -17.08 -3.76 0.57
C SER A 26 -15.91 -3.01 1.19
N VAL A 27 -16.23 -1.86 1.80
CA VAL A 27 -15.35 -1.14 2.73
C VAL A 27 -15.88 -1.37 4.13
N MET A 28 -15.02 -1.87 5.01
CA MET A 28 -15.41 -2.35 6.33
C MET A 28 -14.76 -1.49 7.42
N LYS A 29 -15.45 -1.34 8.55
CA LYS A 29 -14.97 -0.71 9.79
C LYS A 29 -15.17 -1.66 10.97
N LEU A 30 -14.13 -1.87 11.77
CA LEU A 30 -14.21 -2.56 13.06
C LEU A 30 -13.86 -1.58 14.17
N SER A 31 -14.81 -1.31 15.06
CA SER A 31 -14.55 -0.56 16.29
C SER A 31 -13.73 -1.42 17.25
N LEU A 32 -12.60 -0.89 17.71
CA LEU A 32 -11.75 -1.53 18.71
C LEU A 32 -12.22 -1.28 20.14
N THR A 33 -13.17 -0.36 20.34
CA THR A 33 -13.73 -0.07 21.67
C THR A 33 -14.75 -1.12 22.09
N ASP A 34 -15.64 -1.52 21.18
CA ASP A 34 -16.77 -2.40 21.46
C ASP A 34 -16.83 -3.64 20.54
N GLY A 35 -15.92 -3.74 19.57
CA GLY A 35 -15.89 -4.85 18.61
C GLY A 35 -16.96 -4.76 17.52
N ALA A 36 -17.66 -3.63 17.38
CA ALA A 36 -18.71 -3.49 16.38
C ALA A 36 -18.15 -3.50 14.95
N LEU A 37 -18.66 -4.41 14.12
CA LEU A 37 -18.37 -4.48 12.69
C LEU A 37 -19.42 -3.68 11.91
N THR A 38 -18.98 -2.75 11.08
CA THR A 38 -19.82 -1.88 10.25
C THR A 38 -19.37 -1.97 8.80
N VAL A 39 -20.34 -2.08 7.88
CA VAL A 39 -20.09 -1.93 6.43
C VAL A 39 -20.27 -0.45 6.10
N LEU A 40 -19.21 0.20 5.61
CA LEU A 40 -19.22 1.62 5.25
C LEU A 40 -19.60 1.85 3.77
N ALA A 41 -19.27 0.89 2.91
CA ALA A 41 -19.66 0.89 1.51
C ALA A 41 -19.84 -0.55 1.02
N GLU A 42 -20.78 -0.74 0.10
CA GLU A 42 -21.03 -2.02 -0.59
C GLU A 42 -20.91 -1.83 -2.10
N GLY A 43 -20.50 -2.90 -2.77
CA GLY A 43 -20.41 -3.01 -4.21
C GLY A 43 -19.08 -2.54 -4.81
N GLY A 44 -18.76 -3.13 -5.96
CA GLY A 44 -17.52 -2.92 -6.68
C GLY A 44 -16.39 -3.85 -6.21
N SER A 45 -15.16 -3.48 -6.55
CA SER A 45 -13.94 -4.28 -6.39
C SER A 45 -12.86 -3.39 -5.78
N PRO A 46 -13.03 -2.96 -4.52
CA PRO A 46 -12.11 -2.04 -3.87
C PRO A 46 -10.76 -2.74 -3.64
N ASN A 47 -9.68 -2.10 -4.09
CA ASN A 47 -8.36 -2.73 -4.15
C ASN A 47 -7.38 -2.10 -3.16
N ALA A 48 -7.18 -0.79 -3.24
CA ALA A 48 -6.27 -0.04 -2.39
C ALA A 48 -7.01 1.06 -1.61
N MET A 49 -6.60 1.32 -0.37
CA MET A 49 -7.22 2.32 0.51
C MET A 49 -6.18 3.17 1.25
N CYS A 50 -6.49 4.44 1.49
CA CYS A 50 -5.74 5.34 2.37
C CYS A 50 -6.69 6.30 3.12
N THR A 51 -6.16 7.14 4.03
CA THR A 51 -6.91 8.08 4.86
C THR A 51 -6.09 9.34 5.10
N ASP A 52 -6.76 10.49 5.15
CA ASP A 52 -6.24 11.75 5.67
C ASP A 52 -6.56 11.95 7.16
N GLY A 53 -7.33 11.03 7.75
CA GLY A 53 -7.86 11.08 9.11
C GLY A 53 -9.30 11.58 9.23
N ASP A 54 -9.90 12.19 8.23
CA ASP A 54 -11.33 12.52 8.27
C ASP A 54 -12.12 11.66 7.28
N TRP A 55 -11.46 11.22 6.21
CA TRP A 55 -12.02 10.44 5.12
C TRP A 55 -11.20 9.18 4.86
N LEU A 56 -11.90 8.10 4.52
CA LEU A 56 -11.31 6.95 3.85
C LEU A 56 -11.44 7.17 2.35
N TYR A 57 -10.37 6.89 1.63
CA TYR A 57 -10.30 6.96 0.18
C TYR A 57 -9.94 5.58 -0.35
N TRP A 58 -10.63 5.12 -1.39
CA TRP A 58 -10.29 3.86 -2.03
C TRP A 58 -10.50 3.91 -3.54
N ALA A 59 -9.68 3.13 -4.22
CA ALA A 59 -9.78 2.90 -5.65
C ALA A 59 -10.42 1.54 -5.94
N ASP A 60 -11.37 1.57 -6.86
CA ASP A 60 -11.95 0.42 -7.55
C ASP A 60 -11.42 0.33 -8.98
N ASP A 61 -11.86 -0.70 -9.70
CA ASP A 61 -11.54 -0.91 -11.12
C ASP A 61 -12.03 0.24 -12.02
N ASP A 62 -13.12 0.94 -11.67
CA ASP A 62 -13.71 2.03 -12.47
C ASP A 62 -13.91 3.35 -11.72
N ARG A 63 -13.80 3.38 -10.38
CA ARG A 63 -14.13 4.55 -9.55
C ARG A 63 -13.12 4.85 -8.46
N LEU A 64 -12.97 6.12 -8.17
CA LEU A 64 -12.26 6.63 -7.00
C LEU A 64 -13.29 7.22 -6.05
N ARG A 65 -13.35 6.70 -4.82
CA ARG A 65 -14.43 6.98 -3.88
C ARG A 65 -13.89 7.37 -2.51
N ARG A 66 -14.71 8.10 -1.75
CA ARG A 66 -14.44 8.38 -0.34
C ARG A 66 -15.68 8.26 0.53
N VAL A 67 -15.46 8.04 1.81
CA VAL A 67 -16.49 8.05 2.87
C VAL A 67 -15.85 8.56 4.15
N ALA A 68 -16.60 9.32 4.95
CA ALA A 68 -16.07 9.78 6.23
C ALA A 68 -15.68 8.58 7.11
N VAL A 69 -14.63 8.71 7.92
CA VAL A 69 -14.18 7.63 8.82
C VAL A 69 -15.27 7.21 9.81
N GLU A 70 -16.20 8.10 10.14
CA GLU A 70 -17.37 7.79 10.98
C GLU A 70 -18.52 7.14 10.22
N GLY A 71 -18.41 7.01 8.91
CA GLY A 71 -19.46 6.58 8.00
C GLY A 71 -20.30 7.75 7.48
N GLY A 72 -21.23 7.44 6.58
CA GLY A 72 -22.04 8.44 5.90
C GLY A 72 -22.24 8.06 4.43
N ASP A 73 -22.57 9.06 3.62
CA ASP A 73 -22.75 8.87 2.19
C ASP A 73 -21.39 8.69 1.50
N VAL A 74 -21.33 7.76 0.56
CA VAL A 74 -20.16 7.55 -0.30
C VAL A 74 -20.14 8.61 -1.40
N GLU A 75 -19.01 9.29 -1.53
CA GLU A 75 -18.78 10.30 -2.55
C GLU A 75 -17.88 9.74 -3.66
N GLU A 76 -18.23 10.02 -4.92
CA GLU A 76 -17.40 9.72 -6.08
C GLU A 76 -16.50 10.92 -6.40
N LEU A 77 -15.19 10.70 -6.44
CA LEU A 77 -14.18 11.72 -6.72
C LEU A 77 -13.79 11.75 -8.21
N GLY A 78 -14.02 10.66 -8.92
CA GLY A 78 -13.74 10.54 -10.35
C GLY A 78 -13.50 9.10 -10.80
N PRO A 79 -12.98 8.92 -12.03
CA PRO A 79 -12.70 7.60 -12.56
C PRO A 79 -11.56 6.93 -11.77
N GLY A 80 -11.77 5.65 -11.45
CA GLY A 80 -10.78 4.76 -10.84
C GLY A 80 -10.13 3.87 -11.90
N GLN A 81 -8.85 3.59 -11.69
CA GLN A 81 -7.99 2.62 -12.41
C GLN A 81 -6.70 2.42 -11.58
N GLY A 82 -6.83 2.20 -10.26
CA GLY A 82 -5.70 2.28 -9.33
C GLY A 82 -5.40 0.95 -8.67
N PHE A 83 -4.19 0.41 -8.87
CA PHE A 83 -3.64 -0.66 -8.04
C PHE A 83 -3.02 -0.14 -6.74
N ALA A 84 -2.63 1.14 -6.72
CA ALA A 84 -2.06 1.81 -5.56
C ALA A 84 -2.73 3.16 -5.34
N VAL A 85 -2.88 3.55 -4.08
CA VAL A 85 -3.32 4.89 -3.66
C VAL A 85 -2.40 5.43 -2.58
N ALA A 86 -2.14 6.73 -2.60
CA ALA A 86 -1.48 7.46 -1.52
C ALA A 86 -2.09 8.85 -1.39
N VAL A 87 -1.96 9.48 -0.22
CA VAL A 87 -2.64 10.73 0.11
C VAL A 87 -1.66 11.70 0.77
N ASP A 88 -1.76 12.99 0.44
CA ASP A 88 -1.06 14.07 1.16
C ASP A 88 -2.05 15.03 1.83
N LEU A 89 -1.68 16.30 2.05
CA LEU A 89 -2.59 17.28 2.67
C LEU A 89 -3.72 17.77 1.75
N PHE A 90 -3.61 17.58 0.43
CA PHE A 90 -4.53 18.19 -0.55
C PHE A 90 -5.04 17.22 -1.61
N TYR A 91 -4.23 16.23 -1.96
CA TYR A 91 -4.46 15.36 -3.10
C TYR A 91 -4.45 13.89 -2.71
N LEU A 92 -5.22 13.13 -3.47
CA LEU A 92 -5.15 11.68 -3.54
C LEU A 92 -4.46 11.30 -4.84
N TYR A 93 -3.40 10.51 -4.74
CA TYR A 93 -2.60 10.02 -5.86
C TYR A 93 -2.91 8.54 -6.10
N TYR A 94 -2.98 8.16 -7.37
CA TYR A 94 -3.32 6.79 -7.74
C TYR A 94 -2.82 6.43 -9.13
N GLY A 95 -2.65 5.13 -9.38
CA GLY A 95 -2.13 4.69 -10.68
C GLY A 95 -2.16 3.20 -10.95
N GLN A 96 -2.04 2.88 -12.24
CA GLN A 96 -1.79 1.53 -12.79
C GLN A 96 -0.85 1.65 -14.00
N ASN A 97 -1.30 2.36 -15.05
CA ASN A 97 -0.53 2.67 -16.26
C ASN A 97 -0.42 4.19 -16.38
N GLY A 98 0.06 4.87 -15.34
CA GLY A 98 0.09 6.33 -15.23
C GLY A 98 -0.11 6.76 -13.78
N VAL A 99 0.39 7.94 -13.43
CA VAL A 99 0.20 8.54 -12.10
C VAL A 99 -0.75 9.72 -12.25
N ARG A 100 -1.81 9.71 -11.43
CA ARG A 100 -2.87 10.72 -11.44
C ARG A 100 -3.04 11.30 -10.05
N ARG A 101 -3.60 12.50 -9.96
CA ARG A 101 -4.07 13.08 -8.70
C ARG A 101 -5.49 13.64 -8.82
N VAL A 102 -6.22 13.61 -7.70
CA VAL A 102 -7.51 14.30 -7.55
C VAL A 102 -7.47 15.15 -6.29
N VAL A 103 -8.13 16.31 -6.31
CA VAL A 103 -8.36 17.11 -5.09
C VAL A 103 -9.18 16.27 -4.11
N GLN A 104 -8.72 16.16 -2.87
CA GLN A 104 -9.40 15.33 -1.85
C GLN A 104 -10.85 15.76 -1.63
N GLU A 105 -11.13 17.07 -1.62
CA GLU A 105 -12.47 17.66 -1.50
C GLU A 105 -13.38 17.41 -2.72
N GLY A 106 -12.83 16.84 -3.80
CA GLY A 106 -13.51 16.63 -5.07
C GLY A 106 -13.35 17.78 -6.07
N GLY A 107 -13.75 17.55 -7.32
CA GLY A 107 -13.93 18.61 -8.33
C GLY A 107 -12.73 18.96 -9.22
N GLY A 108 -11.57 18.29 -9.08
CA GLY A 108 -10.43 18.49 -9.97
C GLY A 108 -9.56 17.25 -10.12
N PHE A 109 -9.28 16.86 -11.37
CA PHE A 109 -8.47 15.69 -11.75
C PHE A 109 -7.32 16.12 -12.66
N ASP A 110 -6.10 15.73 -12.30
CA ASP A 110 -4.89 15.99 -13.07
C ASP A 110 -4.13 14.68 -13.37
N SER A 111 -3.56 14.59 -14.58
CA SER A 111 -2.54 13.58 -14.88
C SER A 111 -1.18 14.13 -14.46
N ILE A 112 -0.47 13.41 -13.58
CA ILE A 112 0.91 13.76 -13.15
C ILE A 112 1.89 13.25 -14.20
N VAL A 113 1.77 11.96 -14.53
CA VAL A 113 2.58 11.27 -15.54
C VAL A 113 1.67 10.36 -16.37
N GLY A 114 1.82 10.42 -17.70
CA GLY A 114 1.04 9.63 -18.65
C GLY A 114 1.43 8.14 -18.72
N SER A 115 0.60 7.35 -19.41
CA SER A 115 0.78 5.90 -19.56
C SER A 115 1.99 5.49 -20.38
N GLU A 116 2.54 6.40 -21.17
CA GLU A 116 3.72 6.20 -21.99
C GLU A 116 5.02 6.14 -21.18
N GLN A 117 5.02 6.63 -19.93
CA GLN A 117 6.18 6.63 -19.03
C GLN A 117 6.00 5.69 -17.83
N VAL A 118 4.80 5.10 -17.68
CA VAL A 118 4.46 4.28 -16.52
C VAL A 118 3.92 2.94 -16.96
N ASP A 119 4.66 1.89 -16.60
CA ASP A 119 4.28 0.51 -16.86
C ASP A 119 4.26 -0.32 -15.56
N HIS A 120 3.23 -1.15 -15.40
CA HIS A 120 3.05 -2.05 -14.25
C HIS A 120 3.32 -1.43 -12.87
N LEU A 121 2.69 -0.29 -12.57
CA LEU A 121 2.79 0.35 -11.25
C LEU A 121 2.25 -0.60 -10.14
N ARG A 122 2.95 -0.70 -9.00
CA ARG A 122 2.54 -1.58 -7.88
C ARG A 122 2.36 -0.86 -6.55
N GLY A 123 3.32 -0.04 -6.15
CA GLY A 123 3.28 0.74 -4.93
C GLY A 123 3.45 2.22 -5.24
N LEU A 124 2.89 3.07 -4.38
CA LEU A 124 2.94 4.51 -4.53
C LEU A 124 3.13 5.17 -3.16
N ALA A 125 4.03 6.14 -3.10
CA ALA A 125 4.31 6.93 -1.91
C ALA A 125 4.54 8.39 -2.29
N VAL A 126 4.39 9.30 -1.34
CA VAL A 126 4.52 10.74 -1.58
C VAL A 126 5.29 11.40 -0.45
N ASP A 127 6.06 12.44 -0.76
CA ASP A 127 6.63 13.37 0.22
C ASP A 127 6.18 14.80 -0.10
N ASP A 128 6.76 15.84 0.50
CA ASP A 128 6.32 17.22 0.26
C ASP A 128 6.43 17.68 -1.21
N SER A 129 7.25 17.04 -2.04
CA SER A 129 7.60 17.54 -3.40
C SER A 129 7.38 16.53 -4.52
N TYR A 130 7.47 15.24 -4.24
CA TYR A 130 7.49 14.19 -5.25
C TYR A 130 6.44 13.10 -4.98
N VAL A 131 6.00 12.48 -6.07
CA VAL A 131 5.38 11.16 -6.06
C VAL A 131 6.44 10.14 -6.42
N TYR A 132 6.50 9.05 -5.66
CA TYR A 132 7.38 7.91 -5.87
C TYR A 132 6.54 6.68 -6.15
N TRP A 133 7.00 5.83 -7.07
CA TRP A 133 6.32 4.57 -7.34
C TRP A 133 7.29 3.47 -7.73
N THR A 134 6.86 2.24 -7.52
CA THR A 134 7.51 1.04 -8.03
C THR A 134 6.87 0.62 -9.34
N GLN A 135 7.70 0.26 -10.31
CA GLN A 135 7.30 -0.43 -11.53
C GLN A 135 7.82 -1.85 -11.47
N TYR A 136 6.92 -2.82 -11.59
CA TYR A 136 7.27 -4.23 -11.46
C TYR A 136 8.25 -4.70 -12.53
N GLY A 137 8.16 -4.13 -13.73
CA GLY A 137 8.90 -4.60 -14.92
C GLY A 137 8.33 -5.91 -15.46
N ASP A 138 9.19 -6.67 -16.15
CA ASP A 138 8.84 -7.94 -16.75
C ASP A 138 8.76 -9.07 -15.71
N TYR A 139 7.87 -10.03 -15.96
CA TYR A 139 7.68 -11.22 -15.11
C TYR A 139 8.78 -12.28 -15.27
N ASP A 140 9.94 -11.93 -15.83
CA ASP A 140 11.07 -12.86 -16.03
C ASP A 140 12.30 -12.46 -15.20
N ALA A 141 13.40 -13.20 -15.37
CA ALA A 141 14.64 -12.98 -14.63
C ALA A 141 15.50 -11.82 -15.17
N SER A 142 15.00 -11.04 -16.14
CA SER A 142 15.70 -9.87 -16.66
C SER A 142 15.63 -8.67 -15.71
N PHE A 143 14.70 -8.69 -14.76
CA PHE A 143 14.52 -7.66 -13.71
C PHE A 143 14.54 -6.24 -14.28
N THR A 144 13.62 -5.94 -15.20
CA THR A 144 13.45 -4.61 -15.80
C THR A 144 12.66 -3.62 -14.91
N GLY A 145 12.37 -4.01 -13.67
CA GLY A 145 11.65 -3.18 -12.71
C GLY A 145 12.48 -2.03 -12.17
N GLY A 146 11.83 -1.13 -11.42
CA GLY A 146 12.50 0.02 -10.85
C GLY A 146 11.66 0.83 -9.88
N VAL A 147 12.32 1.79 -9.25
CA VAL A 147 11.67 2.87 -8.48
C VAL A 147 11.87 4.16 -9.24
N TYR A 148 10.77 4.88 -9.42
CA TYR A 148 10.70 6.12 -10.19
C TYR A 148 10.09 7.22 -9.34
N ARG A 149 10.27 8.46 -9.78
CA ARG A 149 9.61 9.62 -9.19
C ARG A 149 9.22 10.66 -10.22
N ALA A 150 8.31 11.54 -9.84
CA ALA A 150 7.96 12.74 -10.61
C ALA A 150 7.55 13.87 -9.66
N PRO A 151 7.75 15.15 -10.04
CA PRO A 151 7.24 16.27 -9.25
C PRO A 151 5.73 16.19 -9.09
N LYS A 152 5.22 16.53 -7.90
CA LYS A 152 3.78 16.51 -7.61
C LYS A 152 2.95 17.47 -8.47
N ASP A 153 3.57 18.50 -9.04
CA ASP A 153 2.91 19.45 -9.93
C ASP A 153 2.96 19.04 -11.41
N GLY A 154 3.43 17.83 -11.69
CA GLY A 154 3.62 17.30 -13.03
C GLY A 154 5.05 17.50 -13.55
N GLY A 155 5.41 16.70 -14.55
CA GLY A 155 6.75 16.62 -15.11
C GLY A 155 7.01 15.22 -15.64
N ASP A 156 8.19 15.01 -16.22
CA ASP A 156 8.58 13.68 -16.70
C ASP A 156 8.91 12.76 -15.51
N ALA A 157 8.67 11.46 -15.72
CA ALA A 157 9.13 10.44 -14.81
C ALA A 157 10.66 10.34 -14.84
N GLU A 158 11.27 10.39 -13.66
CA GLU A 158 12.70 10.18 -13.47
C GLU A 158 12.92 8.77 -12.91
N PRO A 159 13.70 7.90 -13.58
CA PRO A 159 14.16 6.66 -12.97
C PRO A 159 15.12 6.99 -11.82
N LEU A 160 14.84 6.46 -10.63
CA LEU A 160 15.67 6.68 -9.45
C LEU A 160 16.54 5.44 -9.15
N PHE A 161 15.95 4.26 -9.28
CA PHE A 161 16.63 2.97 -9.13
C PHE A 161 16.14 2.03 -10.24
N GLU A 162 17.00 1.70 -11.20
CA GLU A 162 16.70 0.82 -12.33
C GLU A 162 17.26 -0.59 -12.12
N GLY A 163 16.67 -1.59 -12.78
CA GLY A 163 17.13 -2.96 -12.69
C GLY A 163 16.75 -3.64 -11.37
N GLU A 164 15.72 -3.13 -10.70
CA GLU A 164 15.29 -3.63 -9.41
C GLU A 164 14.49 -4.93 -9.58
N PRO A 165 14.77 -5.96 -8.75
CA PRO A 165 14.09 -7.24 -8.88
C PRO A 165 12.66 -7.15 -8.36
N ARG A 166 11.72 -6.94 -9.30
CA ARG A 166 10.26 -7.03 -9.10
C ARG A 166 9.80 -6.26 -7.86
N PRO A 167 10.04 -4.95 -7.83
CA PRO A 167 9.68 -4.15 -6.67
C PRO A 167 8.15 -4.07 -6.54
N TRP A 168 7.65 -4.03 -5.30
CA TRP A 168 6.20 -3.97 -5.04
C TRP A 168 5.79 -2.83 -4.13
N GLY A 169 5.83 -3.00 -2.81
CA GLY A 169 5.50 -1.93 -1.87
C GLY A 169 6.61 -0.90 -1.82
N VAL A 170 6.27 0.39 -1.67
CA VAL A 170 7.21 1.47 -1.40
C VAL A 170 6.61 2.45 -0.41
N THR A 171 7.45 2.99 0.47
CA THR A 171 7.08 4.04 1.42
C THR A 171 8.24 5.00 1.66
N VAL A 172 7.93 6.22 2.12
CA VAL A 172 8.90 7.24 2.52
C VAL A 172 9.06 7.19 4.04
N VAL A 173 10.29 7.11 4.53
CA VAL A 173 10.61 7.22 5.96
C VAL A 173 11.72 8.24 6.13
N GLY A 174 11.39 9.44 6.59
CA GLY A 174 12.33 10.55 6.67
C GLY A 174 12.88 10.93 5.28
N ASP A 175 14.20 10.81 5.11
CA ASP A 175 14.91 11.12 3.86
C ASP A 175 15.13 9.91 2.94
N ASP A 176 14.68 8.72 3.36
CA ASP A 176 14.89 7.47 2.64
C ASP A 176 13.57 6.91 2.07
N LEU A 177 13.69 6.21 0.94
CA LEU A 177 12.68 5.30 0.43
C LEU A 177 12.95 3.90 0.95
N TYR A 178 11.89 3.19 1.30
CA TYR A 178 11.90 1.77 1.65
C TYR A 178 11.00 1.04 0.67
N TRP A 179 11.50 -0.03 0.06
CA TRP A 179 10.68 -0.85 -0.85
C TRP A 179 10.98 -2.33 -0.71
N SER A 180 9.99 -3.14 -1.08
CA SER A 180 10.13 -4.58 -1.14
C SER A 180 10.67 -5.03 -2.48
N ARG A 181 11.50 -6.07 -2.46
CA ARG A 181 11.99 -6.80 -3.61
C ARG A 181 11.51 -8.22 -3.54
N PHE A 182 11.03 -8.76 -4.66
CA PHE A 182 10.73 -10.20 -4.72
C PHE A 182 12.00 -10.95 -5.13
N GLY A 183 12.19 -12.12 -4.56
CA GLY A 183 13.23 -13.04 -5.03
C GLY A 183 12.93 -13.56 -6.44
N PRO A 184 13.92 -14.22 -7.09
CA PRO A 184 13.66 -15.02 -8.29
C PRO A 184 12.57 -16.06 -8.02
N ASP A 185 11.78 -16.41 -9.06
CA ASP A 185 10.55 -17.24 -8.99
C ASP A 185 10.69 -18.60 -8.29
N ASP A 186 11.90 -19.09 -8.08
CA ASP A 186 12.20 -20.42 -7.56
C ASP A 186 12.67 -20.45 -6.10
N ALA A 187 12.85 -19.29 -5.46
CA ALA A 187 13.35 -19.20 -4.10
C ALA A 187 12.27 -18.69 -3.13
N THR A 188 11.57 -19.63 -2.48
CA THR A 188 10.78 -19.32 -1.29
C THR A 188 11.70 -18.66 -0.26
N ASN A 189 11.35 -17.45 0.19
CA ASN A 189 12.10 -16.61 1.13
C ASN A 189 13.35 -15.88 0.59
N ALA A 190 13.45 -15.56 -0.71
CA ALA A 190 14.53 -14.72 -1.24
C ALA A 190 14.19 -13.22 -1.36
N GLY A 191 13.00 -12.80 -0.91
CA GLY A 191 12.60 -11.40 -0.87
C GLY A 191 13.46 -10.58 0.09
N GLN A 192 13.46 -9.28 -0.13
CA GLN A 192 14.20 -8.33 0.69
C GLN A 192 13.36 -7.09 0.97
N ILE A 193 13.63 -6.45 2.11
CA ILE A 193 13.34 -5.03 2.29
C ILE A 193 14.65 -4.27 2.13
N VAL A 194 14.62 -3.24 1.31
CA VAL A 194 15.78 -2.41 1.03
C VAL A 194 15.43 -0.95 1.21
N ARG A 195 16.46 -0.13 1.41
CA ARG A 195 16.32 1.33 1.50
C ARG A 195 17.39 2.05 0.71
N ALA A 196 17.09 3.28 0.30
CA ALA A 196 18.05 4.22 -0.27
C ALA A 196 17.54 5.66 -0.14
N PRO A 197 18.41 6.67 -0.22
CA PRO A 197 17.98 8.06 -0.19
C PRO A 197 16.97 8.38 -1.29
N LYS A 198 15.92 9.14 -0.96
CA LYS A 198 14.87 9.56 -1.92
C LYS A 198 15.37 10.51 -3.02
N THR A 199 16.62 10.94 -2.90
CA THR A 199 17.37 11.71 -3.90
C THR A 199 18.25 10.84 -4.81
N GLY A 200 18.25 9.52 -4.62
CA GLY A 200 19.16 8.59 -5.28
C GLY A 200 20.42 8.35 -4.44
N GLY A 201 21.07 7.21 -4.65
CA GLY A 201 22.24 6.81 -3.87
C GLY A 201 22.44 5.28 -3.80
N PRO A 202 23.33 4.80 -2.94
CA PRO A 202 23.53 3.37 -2.75
C PRO A 202 22.32 2.74 -2.06
N ILE A 203 21.96 1.54 -2.51
CA ILE A 203 20.90 0.73 -1.93
C ILE A 203 21.48 -0.09 -0.78
N THR A 204 20.82 -0.06 0.37
CA THR A 204 21.15 -0.85 1.56
C THR A 204 20.08 -1.90 1.78
N VAL A 205 20.51 -3.14 2.02
CA VAL A 205 19.58 -4.19 2.44
C VAL A 205 19.25 -4.01 3.92
N VAL A 206 17.96 -3.86 4.22
CA VAL A 206 17.44 -3.69 5.59
C VAL A 206 17.12 -5.06 6.17
N ALA A 207 16.44 -5.91 5.40
CA ALA A 207 16.08 -7.26 5.80
C ALA A 207 16.23 -8.25 4.63
N GLU A 208 16.86 -9.39 4.90
CA GLU A 208 17.00 -10.52 3.96
C GLU A 208 16.06 -11.66 4.36
N GLY A 209 15.92 -12.66 3.50
CA GLY A 209 15.17 -13.86 3.84
C GLY A 209 13.66 -13.64 3.90
N GLN A 210 13.17 -12.56 3.30
CA GLN A 210 11.76 -12.20 3.31
C GLN A 210 11.01 -13.07 2.28
N GLY A 211 9.73 -13.33 2.53
CA GLY A 211 8.83 -13.94 1.55
C GLY A 211 8.43 -12.90 0.48
N ILE A 212 7.16 -12.97 0.09
CA ILE A 212 6.52 -11.91 -0.70
C ILE A 212 6.05 -10.82 0.26
N VAL A 213 6.55 -9.60 0.08
CA VAL A 213 6.11 -8.43 0.85
C VAL A 213 5.37 -7.49 -0.08
N TYR A 214 4.03 -7.47 0.00
CA TYR A 214 3.20 -6.62 -0.85
C TYR A 214 3.20 -5.16 -0.37
N GLU A 215 3.02 -4.93 0.92
CA GLU A 215 2.91 -3.59 1.48
C GLU A 215 3.90 -3.34 2.62
N ILE A 216 4.33 -2.09 2.72
CA ILE A 216 5.16 -1.56 3.79
C ILE A 216 4.45 -0.31 4.31
N ALA A 217 3.97 -0.36 5.55
CA ALA A 217 3.35 0.80 6.20
C ALA A 217 4.41 1.55 7.00
N ALA A 218 4.33 2.88 7.05
CA ALA A 218 5.28 3.72 7.78
C ALA A 218 4.59 4.81 8.59
N ASP A 219 5.30 5.28 9.61
CA ASP A 219 5.03 6.52 10.33
C ASP A 219 6.34 7.23 10.70
N ASP A 220 6.26 8.35 11.42
CA ASP A 220 7.41 9.13 11.86
C ASP A 220 8.43 8.33 12.71
N GLY A 221 8.01 7.19 13.27
CA GLY A 221 8.84 6.34 14.13
C GLY A 221 9.45 5.13 13.42
N GLY A 222 9.06 4.83 12.17
CA GLY A 222 9.60 3.69 11.43
C GLY A 222 8.65 3.07 10.42
N ALA A 223 8.88 1.78 10.12
CA ALA A 223 8.11 1.04 9.12
C ALA A 223 7.81 -0.39 9.56
N ILE A 224 6.69 -0.95 9.11
CA ILE A 224 6.29 -2.34 9.34
C ILE A 224 5.94 -3.02 8.02
N TRP A 225 6.22 -4.30 7.93
CA TRP A 225 5.81 -5.14 6.81
C TRP A 225 5.44 -6.56 7.25
N GLY A 226 4.62 -7.17 6.42
CA GLY A 226 4.18 -8.56 6.55
C GLY A 226 4.76 -9.43 5.44
N ASN A 227 4.93 -10.71 5.72
CA ASN A 227 5.44 -11.69 4.78
C ASN A 227 4.31 -12.65 4.32
N TYR A 228 4.28 -12.94 3.03
CA TYR A 228 3.37 -13.90 2.39
C TYR A 228 4.17 -15.01 1.64
N PRO A 229 3.74 -16.28 1.65
CA PRO A 229 2.63 -16.82 2.43
C PRO A 229 2.96 -17.01 3.91
N PHE A 230 4.23 -17.05 4.31
CA PHE A 230 4.62 -17.16 5.72
C PHE A 230 5.95 -16.44 5.97
N GLY A 231 6.06 -15.76 7.12
CA GLY A 231 7.31 -15.17 7.59
C GLY A 231 7.10 -14.36 8.87
N PRO A 232 8.16 -13.74 9.41
CA PRO A 232 7.99 -12.86 10.56
C PRO A 232 7.26 -11.57 10.17
N ILE A 233 6.56 -10.97 11.12
CA ILE A 233 6.16 -9.56 11.05
C ILE A 233 7.28 -8.75 11.65
N LEU A 234 7.88 -7.86 10.86
CA LEU A 234 9.03 -7.07 11.28
C LEU A 234 8.67 -5.59 11.28
N GLU A 235 9.13 -4.89 12.31
CA GLU A 235 9.06 -3.45 12.44
C GLU A 235 10.47 -2.88 12.51
N LEU A 236 10.77 -1.92 11.64
CA LEU A 236 11.93 -1.06 11.75
C LEU A 236 11.64 0.08 12.72
N ARG A 237 12.47 0.21 13.76
CA ARG A 237 12.45 1.32 14.72
C ARG A 237 13.78 2.06 14.65
N GLY A 238 13.80 3.21 13.97
CA GLY A 238 15.05 3.87 13.57
C GLY A 238 15.87 2.95 12.66
N ASP A 239 17.02 2.47 13.14
CA ASP A 239 17.87 1.49 12.44
C ASP A 239 17.77 0.06 12.99
N THR A 240 16.86 -0.19 13.95
CA THR A 240 16.73 -1.51 14.60
C THR A 240 15.55 -2.27 14.05
N LEU A 241 15.76 -3.53 13.64
CA LEU A 241 14.65 -4.46 13.35
C LEU A 241 14.14 -5.11 14.63
N VAL A 242 12.84 -5.04 14.82
CA VAL A 242 12.11 -5.70 15.90
C VAL A 242 11.17 -6.74 15.30
N GLU A 243 11.30 -7.98 15.74
CA GLU A 243 10.34 -9.03 15.42
C GLU A 243 9.10 -8.87 16.30
N ILE A 244 7.95 -8.63 15.65
CA ILE A 244 6.66 -8.48 16.31
C ILE A 244 6.00 -9.84 16.50
N GLN A 245 6.12 -10.70 15.48
CA GLN A 245 5.54 -12.04 15.44
C GLN A 245 6.44 -12.92 14.57
N ALA A 246 6.83 -14.09 15.09
CA ALA A 246 7.86 -14.92 14.46
C ALA A 246 7.44 -15.58 13.14
N MET A 247 6.18 -16.03 13.03
CA MET A 247 5.64 -16.75 11.89
C MET A 247 4.17 -16.46 11.73
N GLU A 248 3.80 -15.84 10.60
CA GLU A 248 2.42 -15.55 10.23
C GLU A 248 2.31 -15.35 8.70
N THR A 249 1.12 -15.56 8.15
CA THR A 249 0.72 -15.00 6.84
C THR A 249 0.18 -13.59 7.03
N ALA A 250 0.85 -12.58 6.49
CA ALA A 250 0.30 -11.22 6.46
C ALA A 250 0.22 -10.69 5.04
N SER A 251 -0.98 -10.33 4.61
CA SER A 251 -1.23 -9.72 3.30
C SER A 251 -1.21 -8.20 3.35
N ASP A 252 -1.54 -7.62 4.50
CA ASP A 252 -1.65 -6.17 4.73
C ASP A 252 -1.27 -5.87 6.18
N VAL A 253 -0.70 -4.68 6.42
CA VAL A 253 -0.21 -4.22 7.71
C VAL A 253 -0.57 -2.75 7.97
N ALA A 254 -0.70 -2.39 9.24
CA ALA A 254 -0.88 -0.99 9.64
C ALA A 254 -0.10 -0.67 10.92
N ILE A 255 0.43 0.55 11.01
CA ILE A 255 1.24 1.04 12.13
C ILE A 255 0.57 2.22 12.85
N ARG A 256 0.73 2.26 14.17
CA ARG A 256 0.40 3.40 15.05
C ARG A 256 1.59 3.67 15.99
N PRO A 257 1.62 4.83 16.66
CA PRO A 257 2.59 5.09 17.73
C PRO A 257 2.62 4.02 18.84
N ASP A 258 1.49 3.39 19.16
CA ASP A 258 1.33 2.50 20.32
C ASP A 258 0.99 1.04 19.99
N ARG A 259 0.71 0.71 18.73
CA ARG A 259 0.28 -0.63 18.31
C ARG A 259 0.51 -0.89 16.83
N VAL A 260 0.69 -2.15 16.47
CA VAL A 260 0.77 -2.62 15.08
C VAL A 260 -0.28 -3.68 14.80
N TYR A 261 -0.71 -3.79 13.54
CA TYR A 261 -1.77 -4.68 13.09
C TYR A 261 -1.40 -5.36 11.77
N TRP A 262 -1.95 -6.56 11.55
CA TRP A 262 -1.80 -7.28 10.30
C TRP A 262 -3.05 -8.12 9.98
N VAL A 263 -3.29 -8.32 8.68
CA VAL A 263 -4.38 -9.15 8.18
C VAL A 263 -3.85 -10.53 7.83
N VAL A 264 -4.48 -11.57 8.40
CA VAL A 264 -4.26 -12.97 8.04
C VAL A 264 -5.39 -13.39 7.11
N PRO A 265 -5.13 -13.58 5.80
CA PRO A 265 -6.18 -13.70 4.80
C PRO A 265 -6.90 -15.05 4.75
N TYR A 266 -6.34 -16.11 5.34
CA TYR A 266 -6.87 -17.48 5.22
C TYR A 266 -6.79 -18.29 6.53
N GLY A 267 -7.82 -19.09 6.80
CA GLY A 267 -7.94 -20.02 7.93
C GLY A 267 -9.30 -20.74 7.91
N GLU A 268 -9.44 -21.86 8.65
CA GLU A 268 -10.71 -22.60 8.75
C GLU A 268 -11.86 -21.72 9.29
N ASP A 269 -11.51 -20.67 10.04
CA ASP A 269 -12.44 -19.71 10.64
C ASP A 269 -12.62 -18.41 9.81
N GLY A 270 -12.04 -18.33 8.61
CA GLY A 270 -11.99 -17.11 7.79
C GLY A 270 -10.79 -16.21 8.09
N GLY A 271 -10.69 -15.09 7.35
CA GLY A 271 -9.63 -14.10 7.55
C GLY A 271 -9.76 -13.40 8.90
N ARG A 272 -8.63 -13.10 9.55
CA ARG A 272 -8.58 -12.47 10.88
C ARG A 272 -7.66 -11.27 10.90
N ILE A 273 -7.98 -10.31 11.76
CA ILE A 273 -7.11 -9.18 12.08
C ILE A 273 -6.39 -9.49 13.39
N MET A 274 -5.08 -9.30 13.38
CA MET A 274 -4.22 -9.50 14.53
C MET A 274 -3.59 -8.16 14.95
N SER A 275 -3.10 -8.08 16.19
CA SER A 275 -2.41 -6.89 16.68
C SER A 275 -1.39 -7.20 17.77
N ALA A 276 -0.39 -6.33 17.92
CA ALA A 276 0.60 -6.38 19.00
C ALA A 276 0.95 -4.96 19.49
N PRO A 277 1.18 -4.75 20.80
CA PRO A 277 1.62 -3.46 21.32
C PRO A 277 2.94 -3.01 20.70
N ARG A 278 3.06 -1.72 20.39
CA ARG A 278 4.31 -1.08 19.97
C ARG A 278 4.90 -0.37 21.17
N THR A 279 5.90 -0.97 21.79
CA THR A 279 6.66 -0.31 22.85
C THR A 279 7.69 0.62 22.21
N PRO A 280 7.86 1.85 22.74
CA PRO A 280 8.96 2.73 22.34
C PRO A 280 10.33 2.06 22.47
#